data_AF-A0A4Y2Q119-F1
#
_entry.id   AF-A0A4Y2Q119-F1
#
_cell.length_a   1.000
_cell.length_b   1.000
_cell.length_c   1.000
_cell.angle_alpha   90.00
_cell.angle_beta   90.00
_cell.angle_gamma   90.00
#
_symmetry.space_group_name_H-M   'P 1'
#
loop_
_entity.id
_entity.type
_entity.pdbx_description
1 polymer ?
#
loop_
_entity_poly.entity_id
_entity_poly.type
_entity_poly.pdbx_seq_one_letter_code
_entity_poly.pdbx_strand_id
1 'polypeptide(L)'
;MTIGGGYPNLEDILSDLDIPTMTSHTFQKENDRMAAWEGKAAKEMHDAAMEEKRLAIEADEIDADEIPLLTVVADGSSAKRSYRKNYSSLS
;
A
#
# COMPACT_ATOMS: atom_id res chain seq x y z
N MET A 1 -13.70 -11.16 -6.65
CA MET A 1 -14.33 -10.01 -7.33
C MET A 1 -13.29 -8.89 -7.33
N THR A 2 -12.44 -8.83 -8.36
CA THR A 2 -11.32 -7.87 -8.43
C THR A 2 -11.80 -6.61 -9.12
N ILE A 3 -12.07 -5.56 -8.35
CA ILE A 3 -12.60 -4.30 -8.84
C ILE A 3 -11.40 -3.41 -9.15
N GLY A 4 -11.02 -3.33 -10.44
CA GLY A 4 -10.13 -2.29 -10.96
C GLY A 4 -8.87 -2.80 -11.64
N GLY A 5 -8.98 -3.24 -12.90
CA GLY A 5 -7.86 -3.09 -13.84
C GLY A 5 -6.72 -4.13 -13.78
N GLY A 6 -7.03 -5.40 -13.55
CA GLY A 6 -6.04 -6.47 -13.72
C GLY A 6 -5.84 -6.83 -15.20
N TYR A 7 -6.54 -7.87 -15.65
CA TYR A 7 -6.43 -8.39 -17.01
C TYR A 7 -6.76 -7.39 -18.13
N PRO A 8 -7.87 -6.61 -18.08
CA PRO A 8 -8.22 -5.70 -19.17
C PRO A 8 -7.16 -4.61 -19.40
N ASN A 9 -6.59 -4.06 -18.32
CA ASN A 9 -5.53 -3.05 -18.45
C ASN A 9 -4.25 -3.64 -19.05
N LEU A 10 -3.92 -4.88 -18.68
CA LEU A 10 -2.77 -5.58 -19.27
C LEU A 10 -3.01 -5.84 -20.76
N GLU A 11 -4.22 -6.26 -21.12
CA GLU A 11 -4.62 -6.47 -22.52
C GLU A 11 -4.54 -5.19 -23.33
N ASP A 12 -5.06 -4.07 -22.81
CA ASP A 12 -5.01 -2.77 -23.47
C ASP A 12 -3.56 -2.32 -23.73
N ILE A 13 -2.70 -2.34 -22.69
CA ILE A 13 -1.30 -1.92 -22.81
C ILE A 13 -0.53 -2.79 -23.82
N LEU A 14 -0.73 -4.11 -23.78
CA LEU A 14 -0.01 -5.01 -24.68
C LEU A 14 -0.53 -4.92 -26.12
N SER A 15 -1.82 -4.63 -26.30
CA SER A 15 -2.41 -4.38 -27.62
C SER A 15 -1.83 -3.11 -28.26
N ASP A 16 -1.66 -2.03 -27.48
CA ASP A 16 -0.99 -0.80 -27.96
C ASP A 16 0.48 -1.05 -28.37
N LEU A 17 1.12 -2.06 -27.79
CA LEU A 17 2.50 -2.45 -28.07
C LEU A 17 2.62 -3.55 -29.14
N ASP A 18 1.51 -4.01 -29.70
CA ASP A 18 1.44 -5.12 -30.67
C ASP A 18 2.07 -6.43 -30.14
N ILE A 19 1.97 -6.65 -28.83
CA ILE A 19 2.46 -7.85 -28.12
C ILE A 19 1.28 -8.78 -27.83
N PRO A 20 1.35 -10.08 -28.17
CA PRO A 20 0.27 -11.01 -27.87
C PRO A 20 0.08 -11.18 -26.35
N THR A 21 -1.13 -10.86 -25.89
CA THR A 21 -1.56 -11.03 -24.50
C THR A 21 -1.86 -12.48 -24.17
N MET A 22 -1.51 -12.90 -22.94
CA MET A 22 -1.88 -14.22 -22.43
C MET A 22 -3.40 -14.35 -22.25
N THR A 23 -3.91 -15.58 -22.18
CA THR A 23 -5.35 -15.78 -21.90
C THR A 23 -5.71 -15.32 -20.48
N SER A 24 -6.95 -14.87 -20.29
CA SER A 24 -7.49 -14.50 -18.97
C SER A 24 -7.30 -15.62 -17.93
N HIS A 25 -7.47 -16.88 -18.34
CA HIS A 25 -7.25 -18.04 -17.47
C HIS A 25 -5.80 -18.16 -17.00
N THR A 26 -4.82 -17.99 -17.91
CA THR A 26 -3.39 -18.01 -17.54
C THR A 26 -3.04 -16.85 -16.63
N PHE A 27 -3.56 -15.66 -16.91
CA PHE A 27 -3.37 -14.48 -16.06
C PHE A 27 -3.89 -14.72 -14.64
N GLN A 28 -5.12 -15.23 -14.50
CA GLN A 28 -5.72 -15.51 -13.20
C GLN A 28 -4.89 -16.53 -12.41
N LYS A 29 -4.44 -17.61 -13.06
CA LYS A 29 -3.60 -18.63 -12.43
C LYS A 29 -2.31 -18.05 -11.85
N GLU A 30 -1.59 -17.22 -12.62
CA GLU A 30 -0.33 -16.64 -12.13
C GLU A 30 -0.58 -15.55 -11.08
N ASN A 31 -1.66 -14.77 -11.22
CA ASN A 31 -2.07 -13.80 -10.20
C ASN A 31 -2.39 -14.48 -8.85
N ASP A 32 -3.10 -15.60 -8.88
CA ASP A 32 -3.44 -16.37 -7.68
C ASP A 32 -2.20 -17.00 -7.02
N ARG A 33 -1.18 -17.38 -7.82
CA ARG A 33 0.12 -17.82 -7.27
C ARG A 33 0.85 -16.69 -6.55
N MET A 34 0.71 -15.46 -7.04
CA MET A 34 1.33 -14.28 -6.43
C MET A 34 0.57 -13.80 -5.19
N ALA A 35 -0.73 -14.05 -5.09
CA ALA A 35 -1.61 -13.59 -4.00
C ALA A 35 -1.17 -13.97 -2.57
N ALA A 36 -0.21 -14.89 -2.42
CA ALA A 36 0.41 -15.22 -1.13
C ALA A 36 1.08 -14.03 -0.43
N TRP A 37 1.30 -12.90 -1.12
CA TRP A 37 1.86 -11.69 -0.52
C TRP A 37 0.96 -11.07 0.54
N GLU A 38 -0.36 -11.19 0.44
CA GLU A 38 -1.31 -10.54 1.37
C GLU A 38 -1.14 -11.05 2.80
N GLY A 39 -1.08 -12.38 2.97
CA GLY A 39 -0.88 -13.01 4.27
C GLY A 39 0.47 -12.66 4.89
N LYS A 40 1.51 -12.56 4.06
CA LYS A 40 2.83 -12.10 4.52
C LYS A 40 2.79 -10.63 4.93
N ALA A 41 2.19 -9.76 4.12
CA ALA A 41 2.08 -8.33 4.42
C ALA A 41 1.34 -8.10 5.74
N ALA A 42 0.21 -8.79 5.96
CA ALA A 42 -0.54 -8.69 7.22
C ALA A 42 0.30 -9.13 8.44
N LYS A 43 1.09 -10.20 8.30
CA LYS A 43 1.98 -10.66 9.35
C LYS A 43 3.08 -9.65 9.65
N GLU A 44 3.77 -9.14 8.62
CA GLU A 44 4.85 -8.17 8.79
C GLU A 44 4.32 -6.86 9.42
N MET A 45 3.13 -6.40 9.03
CA MET A 45 2.47 -5.24 9.65
C MET A 45 2.17 -5.47 11.14
N HIS A 46 1.69 -6.66 11.50
CA HIS A 46 1.44 -7.01 12.89
C HIS A 46 2.76 -7.06 13.69
N ASP A 47 3.79 -7.71 13.16
CA ASP A 47 5.08 -7.85 13.83
C ASP A 47 5.75 -6.47 14.02
N ALA A 48 5.64 -5.56 13.04
CA ALA A 48 6.07 -4.17 13.17
C ALA A 48 5.30 -3.41 14.27
N ALA A 49 3.97 -3.53 14.30
CA ALA A 49 3.15 -2.87 15.33
C ALA A 49 3.49 -3.34 16.75
N MET A 50 3.82 -4.63 16.92
CA MET A 50 4.25 -5.18 18.22
C MET A 50 5.61 -4.62 18.66
N GLU A 51 6.53 -4.42 17.72
CA GLU A 51 7.84 -3.83 18.02
C GLU A 51 7.73 -2.33 18.34
N GLU A 52 6.92 -1.57 17.58
CA GLU A 52 6.65 -0.16 17.87
C GLU A 52 6.03 0.02 19.26
N LYS A 53 5.07 -0.84 19.62
CA LYS A 53 4.49 -0.88 20.97
C LYS A 53 5.55 -1.10 22.05
N ARG A 54 6.49 -2.03 21.83
CA ARG A 54 7.57 -2.32 22.77
C ARG A 54 8.47 -1.10 22.98
N LEU A 55 8.85 -0.42 21.90
CA LEU A 55 9.69 0.76 21.92
C LEU A 55 9.02 1.95 22.63
N ALA A 56 7.74 2.19 22.37
CA ALA A 56 7.00 3.27 23.01
C ALA A 56 6.88 3.09 24.54
N ILE A 57 6.70 1.84 25.01
CA ILE A 57 6.71 1.53 26.45
C ILE A 57 8.11 1.75 27.06
N GLU A 58 9.17 1.35 26.36
CA GLU A 58 10.56 1.57 26.82
C GLU A 58 10.93 3.06 26.89
N ALA A 59 10.35 3.88 26.01
CA ALA A 59 10.55 5.33 25.95
C ALA A 59 9.63 6.13 26.89
N ASP A 60 8.73 5.49 27.65
CA ASP A 60 7.67 6.12 28.45
C ASP A 60 6.74 7.04 27.61
N GLU A 61 6.59 6.71 26.32
CA GLU A 61 5.71 7.41 25.37
C GLU A 61 4.30 6.80 25.41
N ILE A 62 3.63 6.98 26.55
CA ILE A 62 2.29 6.46 26.81
C ILE A 62 1.30 7.60 27.10
N ASP A 63 0.06 7.46 26.64
CA ASP A 63 -1.01 8.41 26.93
C ASP A 63 -1.56 8.23 28.37
N ALA A 64 -2.45 9.12 28.81
CA ALA A 64 -3.12 9.08 30.10
C ALA A 64 -3.89 7.78 30.38
N ASP A 65 -4.28 7.05 29.33
CA ASP A 65 -4.94 5.75 29.37
C ASP A 65 -3.96 4.56 29.23
N GLU A 66 -2.64 4.77 29.42
CA GLU A 66 -1.57 3.76 29.27
C GLU A 66 -1.45 3.18 27.84
N ILE A 67 -1.87 3.93 26.82
CA ILE A 67 -1.81 3.52 25.42
C ILE A 67 -0.48 3.99 24.82
N PRO A 68 0.36 3.10 24.25
CA PRO A 68 1.60 3.47 23.60
C PRO A 68 1.36 4.34 22.37
N LEU A 69 2.07 5.46 22.29
CA LEU A 69 1.96 6.42 21.20
C LEU A 69 2.85 6.00 20.02
N LEU A 70 2.32 6.14 18.81
CA LEU A 70 3.07 5.91 17.57
C LEU A 70 3.39 7.25 16.91
N THR A 71 4.68 7.59 16.83
CA THR A 71 5.12 8.82 16.18
C THR A 71 5.00 8.70 14.66
N VAL A 72 4.02 9.40 14.09
CA VAL A 72 3.89 9.56 12.64
C VAL A 72 4.70 10.77 12.19
N VAL A 73 5.85 10.53 11.57
CA VAL A 73 6.61 11.60 10.90
C VAL A 73 5.92 11.90 9.58
N ALA A 74 5.10 12.94 9.55
CA ALA A 74 4.56 13.46 8.30
C ALA A 74 5.69 14.12 7.51
N ASP A 75 6.22 13.42 6.50
CA ASP A 75 6.90 14.12 5.42
C ASP A 75 5.87 15.06 4.77
N GLY A 76 6.26 16.28 4.45
CA GLY A 76 5.39 17.19 3.72
C GLY A 76 5.02 16.50 2.40
N SER A 77 3.78 16.06 2.29
CA SER A 77 3.33 15.14 1.25
C SER A 77 3.91 15.47 -0.14
N SER A 78 4.25 14.44 -0.91
CA SER A 78 4.56 14.53 -2.34
C SER A 78 3.32 14.87 -3.21
N ALA A 79 2.54 15.88 -2.80
CA ALA A 79 1.33 16.34 -3.47
C ALA A 79 1.44 17.82 -3.84
N LYS A 80 2.58 18.24 -4.40
CA LYS A 80 2.60 19.48 -5.20
C LYS A 80 1.95 19.19 -6.56
N ARG A 81 0.62 19.08 -6.62
CA ARG A 81 -0.11 19.01 -7.90
C ARG A 81 -0.44 20.44 -8.36
N SER A 82 0.04 20.84 -9.53
CA SER A 82 -0.18 22.20 -10.07
C SER A 82 -1.57 22.37 -10.67
N TYR A 83 -2.65 22.25 -9.89
CA TYR A 83 -4.01 22.51 -10.39
C TYR A 83 -4.34 24.01 -10.40
N ARG A 84 -3.59 24.85 -11.12
CA ARG A 84 -3.84 26.31 -11.34
C ARG A 84 -3.95 27.19 -10.07
N LYS A 85 -4.17 26.61 -8.90
CA LYS A 85 -4.09 27.14 -7.55
C LYS A 85 -3.14 26.20 -6.81
N ASN A 86 -2.08 26.76 -6.23
CA ASN A 86 -1.12 26.01 -5.41
C ASN A 86 -1.82 25.52 -4.14
N TYR A 87 -2.42 24.34 -4.19
CA TYR A 87 -2.90 23.66 -2.99
C TYR A 87 -1.69 23.03 -2.30
N SER A 88 -1.37 23.50 -1.10
CA SER A 88 -0.37 22.90 -0.23
C SER A 88 -1.12 22.18 0.86
N SER A 89 -0.91 20.87 0.98
CA SER A 89 -1.47 19.98 2.01
C SER A 89 -1.01 20.29 3.46
N LEU A 90 -0.29 21.39 3.66
CA LEU A 90 0.21 21.87 4.95
C LEU A 90 -0.58 23.06 5.50
N SER A 91 -1.70 23.44 4.85
CA SER A 91 -2.57 24.54 5.29
C SER A 91 -4.04 24.26 5.05
#